data_AF-A0A6F8V405-F1
#
_entry.id   AF-A0A6F8V405-F1
#
_cell.length_a   1.000
_cell.length_b   1.000
_cell.length_c   1.000
_cell.angle_alpha   90.00
_cell.angle_beta   90.00
_cell.angle_gamma   90.00
#
_symmetry.space_group_name_H-M   'P 1'
#
loop_
_entity.id
_entity.type
_entity.pdbx_description
1 polymer ?
#
loop_
_entity_poly.entity_id
_entity_poly.type
_entity_poly.pdbx_seq_one_letter_code
_entity_poly.pdbx_strand_id
1 'polypeptide(L)'
;MNPTIQSLRDALLTGFRLFFKTSSLGLNALLAVVCAIVALKLWNHGAAYMTNAGGWPQLSLEYGRRVIAAAGLKDRLVWWSFAWAAYVFSAGFAFLALAGARAVAWKIYAAARG
;
A
#
# COMPACT_ATOMS: atom_id res chain seq x y z
N MET A 1 19.29 17.22 43.86
CA MET A 1 18.39 17.74 42.81
C MET A 1 17.06 18.04 43.47
N ASN A 2 16.45 19.20 43.26
CA ASN A 2 15.23 19.60 43.97
C ASN A 2 14.07 18.66 43.54
N PRO A 3 13.35 18.00 44.47
CA PRO A 3 12.28 17.05 44.14
C PRO A 3 11.21 17.62 43.20
N THR A 4 10.92 18.92 43.30
CA THR A 4 9.97 19.62 42.41
C THR A 4 10.47 19.73 40.97
N ILE A 5 11.79 19.84 40.77
CA ILE A 5 12.41 19.87 39.43
C ILE A 5 12.40 18.46 38.81
N GLN A 6 12.53 17.43 39.66
CA GLN A 6 12.52 16.03 39.23
C GLN A 6 11.11 15.61 38.78
N SER A 7 10.06 15.96 39.53
CA SER A 7 8.67 15.67 39.15
C SER A 7 8.23 16.40 37.86
N LEU A 8 8.64 17.66 37.68
CA LEU A 8 8.39 18.43 36.45
C LEU A 8 9.04 17.79 35.22
N ARG A 9 10.29 17.33 35.35
CA ARG A 9 11.00 16.62 34.28
C ARG A 9 10.28 15.32 33.92
N ASP A 10 9.86 14.54 34.90
CA ASP A 10 9.19 13.25 34.66
C ASP A 10 7.81 13.44 34.02
N ALA A 11 7.06 14.46 34.42
CA ALA A 11 5.80 14.84 33.79
C ALA A 11 5.98 15.25 32.33
N LEU A 12 6.99 16.08 32.03
CA LEU A 12 7.33 16.50 30.67
C LEU A 12 7.74 15.30 29.79
N LEU A 13 8.62 14.43 30.29
CA LEU A 13 9.05 13.24 29.57
C LEU A 13 7.88 12.29 29.29
N THR A 14 6.97 12.15 30.24
CA THR A 14 5.76 11.33 30.09
C THR A 14 4.81 11.94 29.05
N GLY A 15 4.57 13.25 29.11
CA GLY A 15 3.77 13.98 28.12
C GLY A 15 4.34 13.86 26.70
N PHE A 16 5.64 14.04 26.53
CA PHE A 16 6.32 13.86 25.25
C PHE A 16 6.18 12.42 24.72
N ARG A 17 6.41 11.41 25.57
CA ARG A 17 6.25 10.00 25.19
C ARG A 17 4.82 9.70 24.74
N LEU A 18 3.82 10.25 25.43
CA LEU A 18 2.42 10.07 25.09
C LEU A 18 2.10 10.69 23.73
N PHE A 19 2.53 11.93 23.51
CA PHE A 19 2.34 12.68 22.27
C PHE A 19 2.96 11.99 21.05
N PHE A 20 4.19 11.49 21.16
CA PHE A 20 4.84 10.75 20.08
C PHE A 20 4.16 9.39 19.81
N LYS A 21 3.67 8.70 20.85
CA LYS A 21 2.94 7.44 20.70
C LYS A 21 1.61 7.64 19.94
N THR A 22 0.82 8.65 20.31
CA THR A 22 -0.47 8.93 19.66
C THR A 22 -0.28 9.48 18.25
N SER A 23 0.65 10.43 18.06
CA SER A 23 0.96 10.98 16.73
C SER A 23 1.43 9.90 15.76
N SER A 24 2.29 8.99 16.20
CA SER A 24 2.76 7.87 15.36
C SER A 24 1.68 6.82 15.09
N LEU A 25 0.62 6.73 15.90
CA LEU A 25 -0.51 5.84 15.65
C LEU A 25 -1.43 6.45 14.58
N GLY A 26 -1.77 7.72 14.71
CA GLY A 26 -2.56 8.46 13.72
C GLY A 26 -1.89 8.50 12.35
N LEU A 27 -0.57 8.75 12.31
CA LEU A 27 0.19 8.77 11.05
C LEU A 27 0.19 7.40 10.36
N ASN A 28 0.40 6.30 11.10
CA ASN A 28 0.38 4.96 10.52
C ASN A 28 -1.00 4.56 10.00
N ALA A 29 -2.07 4.95 10.71
CA ALA A 29 -3.44 4.69 10.28
C ALA A 29 -3.77 5.47 9.00
N LEU A 30 -3.41 6.76 8.94
CA LEU A 30 -3.65 7.58 7.76
C LEU A 30 -2.84 7.09 6.56
N LEU A 31 -1.57 6.73 6.76
CA LEU A 31 -0.74 6.15 5.72
C LEU A 31 -1.34 4.84 5.20
N ALA A 32 -1.84 3.97 6.08
CA ALA A 32 -2.47 2.71 5.67
C ALA A 32 -3.70 2.95 4.79
N VAL A 33 -4.56 3.90 5.16
CA VAL A 33 -5.76 4.27 4.38
C VAL A 33 -5.38 4.85 3.02
N VAL A 34 -4.41 5.78 2.98
CA VAL A 34 -3.94 6.38 1.72
C VAL A 34 -3.37 5.30 0.80
N CYS A 35 -2.51 4.41 1.33
CA CYS A 35 -1.97 3.29 0.56
C CYS A 35 -3.07 2.36 0.03
N ALA A 36 -4.11 2.06 0.81
CA ALA A 36 -5.23 1.25 0.36
C ALA A 36 -6.02 1.91 -0.79
N ILE A 37 -6.27 3.22 -0.70
CA ILE A 37 -6.94 3.98 -1.77
C ILE A 37 -6.10 3.98 -3.05
N VAL A 38 -4.78 4.22 -2.93
CA VAL A 38 -3.87 4.20 -4.07
C VAL A 38 -3.81 2.81 -4.70
N ALA A 39 -3.74 1.75 -3.89
CA ALA A 39 -3.77 0.37 -4.35
C ALA A 39 -5.03 0.07 -5.17
N LEU A 40 -6.21 0.46 -4.67
CA LEU A 40 -7.49 0.28 -5.36
C LEU A 40 -7.55 1.05 -6.69
N LYS A 41 -7.07 2.30 -6.72
CA LYS A 41 -7.02 3.07 -7.96
C LYS A 41 -6.11 2.42 -9.00
N LEU A 42 -4.91 2.00 -8.59
CA LEU A 42 -3.96 1.32 -9.48
C LEU A 42 -4.52 -0.01 -9.99
N TRP A 43 -5.23 -0.76 -9.16
CA TRP A 43 -5.91 -1.99 -9.58
C TRP A 43 -6.93 -1.72 -10.69
N ASN A 44 -7.76 -0.69 -10.52
CA ASN A 44 -8.75 -0.30 -11.52
C ASN A 44 -8.11 0.17 -12.84
N HIS A 45 -7.01 0.93 -12.76
CA HIS A 45 -6.23 1.28 -13.95
C HIS A 45 -5.63 0.05 -14.63
N GLY A 46 -5.06 -0.88 -13.86
CA GLY A 46 -4.57 -2.16 -14.37
C GLY A 46 -5.66 -2.94 -15.12
N ALA A 47 -6.86 -3.02 -14.56
CA ALA A 47 -8.01 -3.66 -15.20
C ALA A 47 -8.41 -2.97 -16.50
N ALA A 48 -8.43 -1.63 -16.55
CA ALA A 48 -8.71 -0.89 -17.78
C ALA A 48 -7.66 -1.14 -18.87
N TYR A 49 -6.36 -1.12 -18.52
CA TYR A 49 -5.29 -1.45 -19.45
C TYR A 49 -5.38 -2.90 -19.95
N MET A 50 -5.81 -3.82 -19.10
CA MET A 50 -6.02 -5.22 -19.48
C MET A 50 -7.13 -5.39 -20.50
N THR A 51 -8.23 -4.64 -20.33
CA THR A 51 -9.33 -4.60 -21.31
C THR A 51 -8.84 -4.04 -22.66
N ASN A 52 -8.06 -2.96 -22.64
CA ASN A 52 -7.47 -2.39 -23.86
C ASN A 52 -6.51 -3.35 -24.58
N ALA A 53 -5.81 -4.20 -23.82
CA ALA A 53 -4.94 -5.23 -24.38
C ALA A 53 -5.71 -6.43 -24.98
N GLY A 54 -7.02 -6.53 -24.76
CA GLY A 54 -7.85 -7.66 -25.17
C GLY A 54 -7.83 -8.84 -24.18
N GLY A 55 -7.50 -8.59 -22.91
CA GLY A 55 -7.44 -9.60 -21.85
C GLY A 55 -6.05 -10.22 -21.64
N TRP A 56 -5.98 -11.22 -20.77
CA TRP A 56 -4.72 -11.92 -20.45
C TRP A 56 -4.22 -12.77 -21.62
N PRO A 57 -2.89 -12.77 -21.87
CA PRO A 57 -2.31 -13.67 -22.84
C PRO A 57 -2.56 -15.13 -22.43
N GLN A 58 -3.01 -15.94 -23.38
CA GLN A 58 -3.17 -17.37 -23.17
C GLN A 58 -1.85 -18.09 -23.45
N LEU A 59 -1.51 -19.07 -22.61
CA LEU A 59 -0.36 -19.95 -22.80
C LEU A 59 -0.68 -21.04 -23.83
N SER A 60 -0.92 -20.65 -25.09
CA SER A 60 -1.09 -21.59 -26.20
C SER A 60 -0.29 -21.19 -27.43
N LEU A 61 0.26 -22.18 -28.14
CA LEU A 61 1.01 -21.95 -29.38
C LEU A 61 0.16 -21.25 -30.45
N GLU A 62 -1.13 -21.60 -30.51
CA GLU A 62 -2.06 -21.01 -31.46
C GLU A 62 -2.35 -19.54 -31.13
N TYR A 63 -2.49 -19.20 -29.85
CA TYR A 63 -2.61 -17.81 -29.41
C TYR A 63 -1.33 -17.02 -29.74
N GLY A 64 -0.16 -17.56 -29.43
CA GLY A 64 1.13 -16.96 -29.78
C GLY A 64 1.24 -16.66 -31.28
N ARG A 65 0.85 -17.62 -32.13
CA ARG A 65 0.88 -17.45 -33.60
C ARG A 65 -0.08 -16.36 -34.08
N ARG A 66 -1.30 -16.31 -33.52
CA ARG A 66 -2.31 -15.28 -33.83
C ARG A 66 -1.86 -13.89 -33.36
N VAL A 67 -1.19 -13.80 -32.22
CA VAL A 67 -0.71 -12.56 -31.62
C VAL A 67 0.48 -11.99 -32.40
N ILE A 68 1.45 -12.84 -32.80
CA ILE A 68 2.60 -12.43 -33.63
C ILE A 68 2.17 -11.96 -35.02
N ALA A 69 1.15 -12.62 -35.59
CA ALA A 69 0.61 -12.27 -36.90
C ALA A 69 -0.38 -11.08 -36.89
N ALA A 70 -0.77 -10.57 -35.72
CA ALA A 70 -1.77 -9.50 -35.62
C ALA A 70 -1.16 -8.11 -35.85
N ALA A 71 -1.77 -7.34 -36.76
CA ALA A 71 -1.54 -5.90 -36.85
C ALA A 71 -2.01 -5.22 -35.54
N GLY A 72 -1.09 -4.68 -34.74
CA GLY A 72 -1.37 -4.09 -33.43
C GLY A 72 -0.72 -4.80 -32.23
N LEU A 73 0.16 -5.79 -32.47
CA LEU A 73 0.93 -6.46 -31.40
C LEU A 73 1.67 -5.49 -30.49
N LYS A 74 2.30 -4.47 -31.07
CA LYS A 74 3.08 -3.46 -30.33
C LYS A 74 2.20 -2.73 -29.31
N ASP A 75 1.01 -2.30 -29.71
CA ASP A 75 0.10 -1.57 -28.83
C ASP A 75 -0.43 -2.49 -27.72
N ARG A 76 -0.74 -3.75 -28.04
CA ARG A 76 -1.13 -4.75 -27.01
C ARG A 76 -0.03 -4.99 -25.99
N LEU A 77 1.22 -5.13 -26.42
CA LEU A 77 2.37 -5.28 -25.53
C LEU A 77 2.55 -4.06 -24.62
N VAL A 78 2.34 -2.86 -25.14
CA VAL A 78 2.37 -1.62 -24.35
C VAL A 78 1.28 -1.63 -23.29
N TRP A 79 0.04 -1.97 -23.66
CA TRP A 79 -1.07 -2.07 -22.71
C TRP A 79 -0.85 -3.15 -21.65
N TRP A 80 -0.33 -4.33 -22.04
CA TRP A 80 0.04 -5.36 -21.07
C TRP A 80 1.13 -4.89 -20.11
N SER A 81 2.15 -4.18 -20.59
CA SER A 81 3.21 -3.66 -19.75
C SER A 81 2.67 -2.65 -18.72
N PHE A 82 1.77 -1.75 -19.14
CA PHE A 82 1.10 -0.81 -18.23
C PHE A 82 0.18 -1.52 -17.24
N ALA A 83 -0.59 -2.51 -17.69
CA ALA A 83 -1.44 -3.31 -16.81
C ALA A 83 -0.61 -4.02 -15.74
N TRP A 84 0.49 -4.65 -16.13
CA TRP A 84 1.38 -5.37 -15.24
C TRP A 84 2.02 -4.44 -14.22
N ALA A 85 2.55 -3.30 -14.65
CA ALA A 85 3.11 -2.28 -13.76
C ALA A 85 2.06 -1.79 -12.74
N ALA A 86 0.85 -1.48 -13.20
CA ALA A 86 -0.24 -1.03 -12.33
C ALA A 86 -0.61 -2.09 -11.27
N TYR A 87 -0.68 -3.37 -11.64
CA TYR A 87 -0.94 -4.46 -10.70
C TYR A 87 0.19 -4.65 -9.68
N VAL A 88 1.46 -4.58 -10.11
CA VAL A 88 2.62 -4.69 -9.20
C VAL A 88 2.63 -3.54 -8.20
N PHE A 89 2.47 -2.30 -8.67
CA PHE A 89 2.42 -1.16 -7.77
C PHE A 89 1.21 -1.23 -6.84
N SER A 90 0.04 -1.64 -7.35
CA SER A 90 -1.16 -1.87 -6.55
C SER A 90 -0.90 -2.85 -5.40
N ALA A 91 -0.28 -4.00 -5.69
CA ALA A 91 0.09 -4.99 -4.69
C ALA A 91 1.09 -4.41 -3.66
N GLY A 92 2.10 -3.66 -4.11
CA GLY A 92 3.05 -2.99 -3.23
C GLY A 92 2.37 -2.04 -2.22
N PHE A 93 1.44 -1.21 -2.70
CA PHE A 93 0.66 -0.33 -1.84
C PHE A 93 -0.30 -1.09 -0.91
N ALA A 94 -0.88 -2.21 -1.37
CA ALA A 94 -1.71 -3.06 -0.51
C ALA A 94 -0.89 -3.67 0.65
N PHE A 95 0.36 -4.10 0.39
CA PHE A 95 1.25 -4.58 1.45
C PHE A 95 1.64 -3.49 2.44
N LEU A 96 1.92 -2.27 1.96
CA LEU A 96 2.16 -1.12 2.84
C LEU A 96 0.94 -0.79 3.72
N ALA A 97 -0.26 -0.86 3.14
CA ALA A 97 -1.50 -0.68 3.88
C ALA A 97 -1.68 -1.73 4.98
N LEU A 98 -1.45 -3.01 4.67
CA LEU A 98 -1.50 -4.12 5.63
C LEU A 98 -0.44 -3.96 6.74
N ALA A 99 0.78 -3.56 6.39
CA ALA A 99 1.84 -3.31 7.36
C ALA A 99 1.47 -2.16 8.32
N GLY A 100 0.94 -1.05 7.79
CA GLY A 100 0.45 0.07 8.57
C GLY A 100 -0.70 -0.31 9.50
N ALA A 101 -1.71 -1.04 8.98
CA ALA A 101 -2.84 -1.52 9.76
C ALA A 101 -2.39 -2.47 10.88
N ARG A 102 -1.47 -3.39 10.59
CA ARG A 102 -0.86 -4.28 11.59
C ARG A 102 -0.15 -3.49 12.69
N ALA A 103 0.65 -2.48 12.33
CA ALA A 103 1.35 -1.66 13.31
C ALA A 103 0.38 -0.91 14.24
N VAL A 104 -0.75 -0.43 13.72
CA VAL A 104 -1.82 0.19 14.51
C VAL A 104 -2.48 -0.82 15.44
N ALA A 105 -2.86 -1.99 14.91
CA ALA A 105 -3.49 -3.06 15.69
C ALA A 105 -2.64 -3.51 16.88
N TRP A 106 -1.33 -3.70 16.68
CA TRP A 106 -0.39 -4.05 17.76
C TRP A 106 -0.29 -2.98 18.83
N LYS A 107 -0.29 -1.69 18.45
CA LYS A 107 -0.26 -0.58 19.41
C LYS A 107 -1.54 -0.53 20.26
N ILE A 108 -2.70 -0.71 19.64
CA ILE A 108 -3.99 -0.77 20.35
C ILE A 108 -4.02 -1.95 21.31
N TYR A 109 -3.62 -3.13 20.84
CA TYR A 109 -3.56 -4.33 21.66
C TYR A 109 -2.61 -4.20 22.85
N ALA A 110 -1.43 -3.62 22.64
CA ALA A 110 -0.49 -3.34 23.73
C ALA A 110 -1.05 -2.34 24.75
N ALA A 111 -1.82 -1.35 24.30
CA ALA A 111 -2.50 -0.39 25.18
C ALA A 111 -3.66 -1.02 25.97
N ALA A 112 -4.32 -2.05 25.45
CA ALA A 112 -5.41 -2.74 26.12
C ALA A 112 -4.97 -3.75 27.19
N ARG A 113 -3.67 -4.10 27.23
CA ARG A 113 -3.09 -5.08 28.17
C ARG A 113 -2.21 -4.48 29.27
N GLY A 114 -1.92 -3.18 29.19
CA GLY A 114 -1.21 -2.43 30.23
C GLY A 114 -2.18 -1.60 31.06
#